data_AF-K5VK54-F1
#
_entry.id   AF-K5VK54-F1
#
_cell.length_a   1.000
_cell.length_b   1.000
_cell.length_c   1.000
_cell.angle_alpha   90.00
_cell.angle_beta   90.00
_cell.angle_gamma   90.00
#
_symmetry.space_group_name_H-M   'P 1'
#
loop_
_entity.id
_entity.type
_entity.pdbx_description
1 polymer ?
#
loop_
_entity_poly.entity_id
_entity_poly.type
_entity_poly.pdbx_seq_one_letter_code
_entity_poly.pdbx_strand_id
1 'polypeptide(L)'
;MPVAETEVSFYAQLRRSLIENGEWDQIQAVMRTRLNDVGWVDEVKSESKECARRMDFEGVLAQVAPHAQASLPMAVRKEIIGLIKRHVEKKFE
;
A
#
# COMPACT_ATOMS: atom_id res chain seq x y z
N MET A 1 -20.55 1.74 -23.77
CA MET A 1 -19.64 1.01 -22.87
C MET A 1 -19.90 1.49 -21.44
N PRO A 2 -20.57 0.72 -20.56
CA PRO A 2 -20.88 1.17 -19.19
C PRO A 2 -20.19 0.40 -18.05
N VAL A 3 -19.55 -0.74 -18.32
CA VAL A 3 -19.05 -1.66 -17.26
C VAL A 3 -17.85 -1.07 -16.48
N ALA A 4 -16.97 -0.34 -17.16
CA ALA A 4 -15.79 0.25 -16.53
C ALA A 4 -16.15 1.38 -15.55
N GLU A 5 -17.20 2.17 -15.84
CA GLU A 5 -17.65 3.24 -14.95
C GLU A 5 -18.29 2.69 -13.67
N THR A 6 -19.03 1.59 -13.78
CA THR A 6 -19.64 0.92 -12.62
C THR A 6 -18.60 0.31 -11.69
N GLU A 7 -17.52 -0.28 -12.22
CA GLU A 7 -16.44 -0.86 -11.41
C GLU A 7 -15.64 0.21 -10.66
N VAL A 8 -15.33 1.34 -11.31
CA VAL A 8 -14.62 2.47 -10.69
C VAL A 8 -15.46 3.10 -9.57
N SER A 9 -16.77 3.27 -9.82
CA SER A 9 -17.71 3.79 -8.82
C SER A 9 -17.82 2.87 -7.61
N PHE A 10 -17.89 1.55 -7.83
CA PHE A 10 -17.98 0.57 -6.76
C PHE A 10 -16.71 0.51 -5.91
N TYR A 11 -15.53 0.50 -6.54
CA TYR A 11 -14.26 0.55 -5.84
C TYR A 11 -14.14 1.81 -4.95
N ALA A 12 -14.55 2.97 -5.45
CA ALA A 12 -14.53 4.21 -4.70
C ALA A 12 -15.45 4.17 -3.46
N GLN A 13 -16.64 3.59 -3.61
CA GLN A 13 -17.60 3.41 -2.50
C GLN A 13 -17.07 2.45 -1.44
N LEU A 14 -16.52 1.29 -1.85
CA LEU A 14 -15.92 0.32 -0.95
C LEU A 14 -14.75 0.93 -0.17
N ARG A 15 -13.85 1.64 -0.87
CA ARG A 15 -12.72 2.33 -0.25
C ARG A 15 -13.18 3.39 0.74
N ARG A 16 -14.19 4.19 0.40
CA ARG A 16 -14.76 5.19 1.31
C ARG A 16 -15.27 4.54 2.59
N SER A 17 -16.04 3.46 2.46
CA SER A 17 -16.56 2.73 3.62
C SER A 17 -15.44 2.12 4.48
N LEU A 18 -14.36 1.59 3.88
CA LEU A 18 -13.20 1.09 4.65
C LEU A 18 -12.53 2.21 5.45
N ILE A 19 -12.48 3.43 4.91
CA ILE A 19 -11.91 4.60 5.58
C ILE A 19 -12.82 5.05 6.73
N GLU A 20 -14.12 5.22 6.47
CA GLU A 20 -15.10 5.71 7.46
C GLU A 20 -15.22 4.78 8.67
N ASN A 21 -15.03 3.48 8.47
CA ASN A 21 -15.08 2.48 9.54
C ASN A 21 -13.74 2.24 10.24
N GLY A 22 -12.66 2.95 9.85
CA GLY A 22 -11.31 2.79 10.43
C GLY A 22 -10.57 1.51 10.01
N GLU A 23 -11.18 0.67 9.17
CA GLU A 23 -10.60 -0.58 8.66
C GLU A 23 -9.37 -0.29 7.79
N TRP A 24 -9.42 0.80 7.03
CA TRP A 24 -8.29 1.26 6.23
C TRP A 24 -7.07 1.58 7.09
N ASP A 25 -7.25 2.29 8.20
CA ASP A 25 -6.16 2.64 9.12
C ASP A 25 -5.58 1.38 9.77
N GLN A 26 -6.42 0.40 10.12
CA GLN A 26 -5.98 -0.89 10.64
C GLN A 26 -5.12 -1.64 9.61
N ILE A 27 -5.55 -1.70 8.34
CA ILE A 27 -4.80 -2.34 7.26
C ILE A 27 -3.44 -1.65 7.08
N GLN A 28 -3.41 -0.32 7.07
CA GLN A 28 -2.18 0.46 6.94
C GLN A 28 -1.23 0.24 8.13
N ALA A 29 -1.76 0.18 9.35
CA ALA A 29 -0.97 -0.07 10.55
C ALA A 29 -0.29 -1.45 10.49
N VAL A 30 -1.05 -2.50 10.17
CA VAL A 30 -0.51 -3.86 10.03
C VAL A 30 0.56 -3.91 8.92
N MET A 31 0.28 -3.31 7.76
CA MET A 31 1.25 -3.25 6.66
C MET A 31 2.54 -2.56 7.10
N ARG A 32 2.44 -1.40 7.76
CA ARG A 32 3.60 -0.63 8.21
C ARG A 32 4.42 -1.41 9.24
N THR A 33 3.77 -2.04 10.21
CA THR A 33 4.44 -2.90 11.20
C THR A 33 5.18 -4.03 10.51
N ARG A 34 4.53 -4.77 9.61
CA ARG A 34 5.14 -5.89 8.89
C ARG A 34 6.33 -5.48 8.03
N LEU A 35 6.20 -4.37 7.29
CA LEU A 35 7.29 -3.85 6.47
C LEU A 35 8.47 -3.36 7.32
N ASN A 36 8.20 -2.86 8.52
CA ASN A 36 9.24 -2.48 9.46
C ASN A 36 9.93 -3.71 10.07
N ASP A 37 9.16 -4.70 10.51
CA ASP A 37 9.67 -5.93 11.14
C ASP A 37 10.61 -6.71 10.21
N VAL A 38 10.32 -6.73 8.91
CA VAL A 38 11.18 -7.38 7.90
C VAL A 38 12.32 -6.50 7.39
N GLY A 39 12.48 -5.29 7.93
CA GLY A 39 13.57 -4.36 7.61
C GLY A 39 13.41 -3.59 6.29
N TRP A 40 12.31 -3.78 5.56
CA TRP A 40 12.08 -3.16 4.25
C TRP A 40 12.02 -1.62 4.33
N VAL A 41 11.45 -1.08 5.42
CA VAL A 41 11.39 0.38 5.63
C VAL A 41 12.78 1.00 5.72
N ASP A 42 13.70 0.33 6.41
CA ASP A 42 15.07 0.82 6.58
C ASP A 42 15.89 0.70 5.29
N GLU A 43 15.68 -0.37 4.51
CA GLU A 43 16.29 -0.56 3.19
C GLU A 43 15.91 0.59 2.24
N VAL A 44 14.61 0.83 2.05
CA VAL A 44 14.11 1.91 1.17
C VAL A 44 14.57 3.28 1.67
N LYS A 45 14.61 3.50 2.98
CA LYS A 45 15.10 4.74 3.58
C LYS A 45 16.60 4.93 3.35
N SER A 46 17.38 3.87 3.38
CA SER A 46 18.81 3.89 3.11
C SER A 46 19.09 4.29 1.66
N GLU A 47 18.39 3.65 0.72
CA GLU A 47 18.47 4.00 -0.71
C GLU A 47 18.05 5.46 -0.96
N SER A 48 16.91 5.88 -0.39
CA SER A 48 16.43 7.26 -0.51
C SER A 48 17.45 8.29 -0.04
N LYS A 49 18.18 7.99 1.05
CA LYS A 49 19.23 8.88 1.56
C LYS A 49 20.42 9.01 0.61
N GLU A 50 20.80 7.94 -0.09
CA GLU A 50 21.88 8.01 -1.07
C GLU A 50 21.44 8.81 -2.30
N CYS A 51 20.22 8.60 -2.79
CA CYS A 51 19.65 9.37 -3.88
C CYS A 51 19.58 10.87 -3.54
N ALA A 52 19.08 11.21 -2.34
CA ALA A 52 18.92 12.60 -1.88
C ALA A 52 20.23 13.41 -1.80
N ARG A 53 21.40 12.75 -1.86
CA ARG A 53 22.69 13.46 -1.96
C ARG A 53 22.89 14.14 -3.32
N ARG A 54 22.16 13.71 -4.36
CA ARG A 54 22.40 14.09 -5.76
C ARG A 54 21.17 14.65 -6.47
N MET A 55 19.99 14.54 -5.87
CA MET A 55 18.73 14.97 -6.47
C MET A 55 17.76 15.55 -5.44
N ASP A 56 16.78 16.28 -5.94
CA ASP A 56 15.67 16.80 -5.15
C ASP A 56 14.64 15.70 -4.84
N PHE A 57 13.62 16.07 -4.05
CA PHE A 57 12.61 15.12 -3.61
C PHE A 57 11.89 14.41 -4.76
N GLU A 58 11.53 15.14 -5.83
CA GLU A 58 10.85 14.55 -6.98
C GLU A 58 11.74 13.54 -7.71
N GLY A 59 13.02 13.86 -7.89
CA GLY A 59 14.01 12.92 -8.43
C GLY A 59 14.17 11.67 -7.56
N VAL A 60 14.27 11.82 -6.23
CA VAL A 60 14.36 10.68 -5.31
C VAL A 60 13.13 9.80 -5.42
N LEU A 61 11.94 10.40 -5.40
CA LEU A 61 10.68 9.65 -5.47
C LEU A 61 10.57 8.89 -6.79
N ALA A 62 10.88 9.53 -7.91
CA ALA A 62 10.85 8.92 -9.23
C ALA A 62 11.81 7.73 -9.35
N GLN A 63 12.97 7.80 -8.70
CA GLN A 63 13.97 6.73 -8.74
C GLN A 63 13.65 5.59 -7.76
N VAL A 64 13.25 5.91 -6.53
CA VAL A 64 13.08 4.93 -5.44
C VAL A 64 11.73 4.22 -5.52
N ALA A 65 10.65 4.89 -5.96
CA ALA A 65 9.32 4.28 -5.96
C ALA A 65 9.22 2.97 -6.77
N PRO A 66 9.80 2.85 -7.98
CA PRO A 66 9.82 1.58 -8.71
C PRO A 66 10.59 0.48 -7.97
N HIS A 67 11.74 0.81 -7.36
CA HIS A 67 12.53 -0.15 -6.60
C HIS A 67 11.79 -0.63 -5.34
N ALA A 68 11.19 0.29 -4.59
CA ALA A 68 10.36 -0.01 -3.44
C ALA A 68 9.19 -0.95 -3.81
N GLN A 69 8.50 -0.68 -4.92
CA GLN A 69 7.40 -1.55 -5.37
C GLN A 69 7.87 -2.95 -5.77
N ALA A 70 9.03 -3.06 -6.43
CA ALA A 70 9.59 -4.33 -6.87
C ALA A 70 10.19 -5.16 -5.72
N SER A 71 10.78 -4.52 -4.71
CA SER A 71 11.40 -5.16 -3.54
C SER A 71 10.39 -5.56 -2.46
N LEU A 72 9.10 -5.20 -2.62
CA LEU A 72 8.07 -5.49 -1.63
C LEU A 72 8.00 -7.00 -1.31
N PRO A 73 8.18 -7.41 -0.04
CA PRO A 73 8.19 -8.81 0.32
C PRO A 73 6.86 -9.50 0.00
N MET A 74 6.94 -10.61 -0.76
CA MET A 74 5.74 -11.36 -1.17
C MET A 74 4.92 -11.91 0.00
N ALA A 75 5.56 -12.25 1.11
CA ALA A 75 4.87 -12.69 2.32
C ALA A 75 3.97 -11.58 2.88
N VAL A 76 4.51 -10.36 3.04
CA VAL A 76 3.77 -9.19 3.51
C VAL A 76 2.64 -8.85 2.53
N ARG A 77 2.92 -8.85 1.21
CA ARG A 77 1.90 -8.61 0.18
C ARG A 77 0.72 -9.59 0.31
N LYS A 78 1.00 -10.90 0.47
CA LYS A 78 -0.05 -11.92 0.63
C LYS A 78 -0.86 -11.72 1.91
N GLU A 79 -0.20 -11.39 3.02
CA GLU A 79 -0.85 -11.13 4.32
C GLU A 79 -1.82 -9.95 4.22
N ILE A 80 -1.38 -8.83 3.63
CA ILE A 80 -2.21 -7.63 3.49
C ILE A 80 -3.35 -7.83 2.50
N ILE A 81 -3.13 -8.53 1.38
CA ILE A 81 -4.22 -8.91 0.47
C ILE A 81 -5.25 -9.79 1.20
N GLY A 82 -4.82 -10.74 2.02
CA GLY A 82 -5.71 -11.56 2.84
C GLY A 82 -6.51 -10.73 3.84
N LEU A 83 -5.88 -9.73 4.46
CA LEU A 83 -6.58 -8.82 5.38
C LEU A 83 -7.63 -7.97 4.65
N ILE A 84 -7.30 -7.39 3.49
CA ILE A 84 -8.25 -6.64 2.66
C ILE A 84 -9.44 -7.53 2.31
N LYS A 85 -9.20 -8.77 1.82
CA LYS A 85 -10.28 -9.71 1.47
C LYS A 85 -11.23 -9.96 2.63
N ARG A 86 -10.71 -10.19 3.85
CA ARG A 86 -11.55 -10.39 5.05
C ARG A 86 -12.42 -9.17 5.37
N HIS A 87 -11.90 -7.95 5.23
CA HIS A 87 -12.70 -6.74 5.45
C HIS A 87 -13.77 -6.56 4.37
N VAL A 88 -13.47 -6.93 3.13
CA VAL A 88 -14.41 -6.88 2.02
C VAL A 88 -15.51 -7.93 2.21
N GLU A 89 -15.16 -9.19 2.52
CA GLU A 89 -16.10 -10.30 2.75
C GLU A 89 -17.10 -9.99 3.88
N LYS A 90 -16.63 -9.43 5.00
CA LYS A 90 -17.49 -8.99 6.12
C LYS A 90 -18.57 -7.96 5.75
N LYS A 91 -18.45 -7.26 4.61
CA LYS A 91 -19.45 -6.28 4.17
C LYS A 91 -20.57 -6.90 3.34
N PHE A 92 -20.45 -8.18 2.96
CA PHE A 92 -21.45 -8.90 2.18
C PHE A 92 -22.14 -10.01 2.99
N GLU A 93 -21.78 -10.18 4.27
CA GLU A 93 -22.53 -10.96 5.28
C GLU A 93 -23.50 -10.04 6.03
#